data_AF-A0A4S1WPY4-F1
#
_entry.id   AF-A0A4S1WPY4-F1
#
_cell.length_a   1.000
_cell.length_b   1.000
_cell.length_c   1.000
_cell.angle_alpha   90.00
_cell.angle_beta   90.00
_cell.angle_gamma   90.00
#
_symmetry.space_group_name_H-M   'P 1'
#
loop_
_entity.id
_entity.type
_entity.pdbx_description
1 polymer ?
#
loop_
_entity_poly.entity_id
_entity_poly.type
_entity_poly.pdbx_seq_one_letter_code
_entity_poly.pdbx_strand_id
1 'polypeptide(L)'
;MADEVLENPIAMRDLYLDNECKATIAIGAPFPVDEANEEFWCHYQIVGFGKGRIKKGIGIDALQALCIALYNASNDLYFSDEYREGKLKWEGGITIADLGLPVSDGMLENVREIRSQIEASRHRGSNS
;
A
#
# COMPACT_ATOMS: atom_id res chain seq x y z
N MET A 1 -18.68 15.08 -4.65
CA MET A 1 -17.58 15.17 -5.64
C MET A 1 -17.13 13.74 -5.82
N ALA A 2 -17.21 13.19 -7.03
CA ALA A 2 -16.77 11.81 -7.25
C ALA A 2 -15.28 11.76 -6.91
N ASP A 3 -14.87 10.82 -6.06
CA ASP A 3 -13.46 10.59 -5.79
C ASP A 3 -12.79 10.28 -7.14
N GLU A 4 -11.75 11.03 -7.48
CA GLU A 4 -11.00 10.84 -8.72
C GLU A 4 -10.35 9.45 -8.67
N VAL A 5 -10.80 8.53 -9.52
CA VAL A 5 -10.28 7.15 -9.57
C VAL A 5 -9.14 7.13 -10.56
N LEU A 6 -8.04 6.46 -10.18
CA LEU A 6 -6.93 6.21 -11.08
C LEU A 6 -7.40 5.42 -12.31
N GLU A 7 -7.34 6.07 -13.47
CA GLU A 7 -7.73 5.45 -14.74
C GLU A 7 -6.67 4.44 -15.21
N ASN A 8 -7.12 3.31 -15.77
CA ASN A 8 -6.29 2.29 -16.42
C ASN A 8 -5.10 1.79 -15.57
N PRO A 9 -5.33 1.24 -14.36
CA PRO A 9 -4.26 0.67 -13.56
C PRO A 9 -3.62 -0.54 -14.27
N ILE A 10 -2.30 -0.64 -14.20
CA ILE A 10 -1.53 -1.79 -14.71
C ILE A 10 -1.45 -2.92 -13.69
N ALA A 11 -1.68 -2.62 -12.42
CA ALA A 11 -1.74 -3.61 -11.34
C ALA A 11 -2.72 -3.16 -10.26
N MET A 12 -3.41 -4.13 -9.68
CA MET A 12 -4.30 -3.90 -8.56
C MET A 12 -4.12 -4.98 -7.50
N ARG A 13 -4.33 -4.61 -6.24
CA ARG A 13 -4.40 -5.55 -5.13
C ARG A 13 -5.52 -5.17 -4.19
N ASP A 14 -6.28 -6.18 -3.81
CA ASP A 14 -7.35 -6.04 -2.85
C ASP A 14 -6.89 -6.52 -1.47
N LEU A 15 -7.22 -5.72 -0.47
CA LEU A 15 -7.04 -5.96 0.95
C LEU A 15 -8.41 -5.96 1.62
N TYR A 16 -8.49 -6.64 2.75
CA TYR A 16 -9.68 -6.68 3.58
C TYR A 16 -9.45 -5.83 4.82
N LEU A 17 -10.42 -4.97 5.11
CA LEU A 17 -10.52 -4.16 6.30
C LEU A 17 -11.64 -4.72 7.17
N ASP A 18 -11.31 -5.12 8.40
CA ASP A 18 -12.24 -5.74 9.36
C ASP A 18 -12.99 -6.98 8.82
N ASN A 19 -12.43 -7.65 7.80
CA ASN A 19 -13.02 -8.76 7.04
C ASN A 19 -14.33 -8.43 6.29
N GLU A 20 -14.71 -7.15 6.18
CA GLU A 20 -15.98 -6.73 5.58
C GLU A 20 -15.76 -5.75 4.43
N CYS A 21 -14.92 -4.73 4.65
CA CYS A 21 -14.69 -3.67 3.68
C CYS A 21 -13.47 -3.98 2.81
N LYS A 22 -13.61 -3.74 1.52
CA LYS A 22 -12.53 -3.93 0.55
C LYS A 22 -11.74 -2.65 0.41
N ALA A 23 -10.43 -2.74 0.65
CA ALA A 23 -9.49 -1.69 0.31
C ALA A 23 -8.69 -2.11 -0.92
N THR A 24 -8.60 -1.26 -1.93
CA THR A 24 -7.94 -1.58 -3.19
C THR A 24 -6.76 -0.64 -3.42
N ILE A 25 -5.60 -1.24 -3.66
CA ILE A 25 -4.40 -0.59 -4.14
C ILE A 25 -4.43 -0.65 -5.65
N ALA A 26 -4.34 0.48 -6.33
CA ALA A 26 -4.22 0.57 -7.77
C ALA A 26 -2.91 1.25 -8.14
N ILE A 27 -2.15 0.65 -9.06
CA ILE A 27 -0.87 1.18 -9.59
C ILE A 27 -1.06 1.48 -11.08
N GLY A 28 -0.73 2.69 -11.49
CA GLY A 28 -0.82 3.16 -12.87
C GLY A 28 0.44 2.83 -13.68
N ALA A 29 0.33 2.95 -15.01
CA ALA A 29 1.48 2.84 -15.88
C ALA A 29 2.47 4.00 -15.60
N PRO A 30 3.78 3.74 -15.47
CA PRO A 30 4.76 4.81 -15.44
C PRO A 30 4.76 5.59 -16.76
N PHE A 31 4.92 6.91 -16.69
CA PHE A 31 4.97 7.78 -17.87
C PHE A 31 5.98 8.92 -17.67
N PRO A 32 6.67 9.35 -18.74
CA PRO A 32 7.52 10.54 -18.68
C PRO A 32 6.64 11.79 -18.56
N VAL A 33 7.08 12.78 -17.78
CA VAL A 33 6.31 14.03 -17.58
C VAL A 33 6.67 15.13 -18.56
N ASP A 34 7.81 15.00 -19.22
CA ASP A 34 8.32 15.90 -20.23
C ASP A 34 8.81 15.11 -21.45
N GLU A 35 8.98 15.82 -22.57
CA GLU A 35 9.49 15.22 -23.81
C GLU A 35 10.98 14.85 -23.71
N ALA A 36 11.70 15.41 -22.73
CA ALA A 36 13.11 15.15 -22.49
C ALA A 36 13.33 13.80 -21.76
N ASN A 37 12.27 13.21 -21.19
CA ASN A 37 12.29 12.01 -20.36
C ASN A 37 13.24 12.13 -19.16
N GLU A 38 13.35 13.32 -18.56
CA GLU A 38 14.22 13.55 -17.40
C GLU A 38 13.57 13.08 -16.08
N GLU A 39 12.24 13.03 -16.07
CA GLU A 39 11.45 12.60 -14.92
C GLU A 39 10.29 11.70 -15.36
N PHE A 40 10.06 10.64 -14.59
CA PHE A 40 8.97 9.70 -14.76
C PHE A 40 8.08 9.69 -13.52
N TRP A 41 6.78 9.71 -13.74
CA TRP A 41 5.78 9.53 -12.70
C TRP A 41 5.13 8.16 -12.83
N CYS A 42 4.83 7.56 -11.69
CA CYS A 42 3.95 6.41 -11.61
C CYS A 42 2.89 6.71 -10.54
N HIS A 43 1.63 6.81 -10.98
CA HIS A 43 0.52 7.07 -10.08
C HIS A 43 0.15 5.83 -9.27
N TYR A 44 -0.29 6.04 -8.03
CA TYR A 44 -0.96 5.02 -7.25
C TYR A 44 -2.12 5.61 -6.46
N GLN A 45 -3.06 4.74 -6.09
CA GLN A 45 -4.21 5.12 -5.28
C GLN A 45 -4.55 3.98 -4.32
N ILE A 46 -4.99 4.33 -3.11
CA ILE A 46 -5.59 3.42 -2.14
C ILE A 46 -7.05 3.85 -1.98
N VAL A 47 -7.97 2.98 -2.37
CA VAL A 47 -9.42 3.20 -2.29
C VAL A 47 -9.97 2.32 -1.17
N GLY A 48 -11.02 2.76 -0.48
CA GLY A 48 -11.72 1.98 0.56
C GLY A 48 -11.34 2.35 1.99
N PHE A 49 -10.28 3.13 2.20
CA PHE A 49 -10.02 3.85 3.46
C PHE A 49 -9.08 5.04 3.25
N GLY A 50 -9.02 5.95 4.23
CA GLY A 50 -8.28 7.20 4.13
C GLY A 50 -8.91 8.21 3.16
N LYS A 51 -8.09 9.09 2.57
CA LYS A 51 -8.56 10.20 1.71
C LYS A 51 -8.78 9.83 0.25
N GLY A 52 -8.48 8.60 -0.17
CA GLY A 52 -8.69 8.14 -1.54
C GLY A 52 -7.94 8.93 -2.63
N ARG A 53 -6.91 9.71 -2.29
CA ARG A 53 -6.25 10.60 -3.26
C ARG A 53 -5.28 9.84 -4.15
N ILE A 54 -5.23 10.21 -5.43
CA ILE A 54 -4.15 9.79 -6.33
C ILE A 54 -2.85 10.44 -5.87
N LYS A 55 -1.83 9.60 -5.70
CA LYS A 55 -0.47 9.97 -5.32
C LYS A 55 0.50 9.45 -6.39
N LYS A 56 1.80 9.74 -6.25
CA LYS A 56 2.81 9.34 -7.22
C LYS A 56 4.13 8.91 -6.60
N GLY A 57 4.81 8.00 -7.28
CA GLY A 57 6.26 7.85 -7.22
C GLY A 57 6.91 8.64 -8.35
N ILE A 58 8.09 9.21 -8.07
CA ILE A 58 8.87 10.02 -9.02
C ILE A 58 10.23 9.36 -9.14
N GLY A 59 10.68 9.07 -10.36
CA GLY A 59 12.00 8.52 -10.63
C GLY A 59 12.61 9.08 -11.90
N ILE A 60 13.91 8.84 -12.09
CA ILE A 60 14.66 9.24 -13.29
C ILE A 60 14.32 8.34 -14.51
N ASP A 61 13.70 7.19 -14.25
CA ASP A 61 13.21 6.27 -15.27
C ASP A 61 11.89 5.62 -14.83
N ALA A 62 11.23 4.94 -15.77
CA ALA A 62 9.95 4.28 -15.57
C ALA A 62 9.98 3.20 -14.48
N LEU A 63 11.08 2.43 -14.38
CA LEU A 63 11.23 1.36 -13.40
C LEU A 63 11.38 1.93 -11.99
N GLN A 64 12.22 2.95 -11.83
CA GLN A 64 12.43 3.62 -10.56
C GLN A 64 11.14 4.29 -10.09
N ALA A 65 10.42 4.98 -10.98
CA ALA A 65 9.12 5.59 -10.65
C ALA A 65 8.12 4.55 -10.15
N LEU A 66 8.03 3.38 -10.81
CA LEU A 66 7.19 2.26 -10.38
C LEU A 66 7.59 1.73 -9.00
N CYS A 67 8.87 1.44 -8.79
CA CYS A 67 9.37 0.96 -7.50
C CYS A 67 9.07 1.95 -6.37
N ILE A 68 9.26 3.25 -6.61
CA ILE A 68 8.97 4.30 -5.63
C ILE A 68 7.46 4.39 -5.37
N ALA A 69 6.61 4.27 -6.40
CA ALA A 69 5.16 4.26 -6.21
C ALA A 69 4.71 3.07 -5.35
N LEU A 70 5.29 1.88 -5.57
CA LEU A 70 5.05 0.71 -4.74
C LEU A 70 5.49 0.92 -3.29
N TYR A 71 6.70 1.44 -3.05
CA TYR A 71 7.16 1.73 -1.69
C TYR A 71 6.31 2.79 -0.98
N ASN A 72 5.87 3.83 -1.71
CA ASN A 72 4.99 4.86 -1.15
C ASN A 72 3.62 4.27 -0.78
N ALA A 73 3.04 3.42 -1.63
CA ALA A 73 1.82 2.69 -1.31
C ALA A 73 2.00 1.77 -0.10
N SER A 74 3.11 1.02 -0.03
CA SER A 74 3.46 0.20 1.13
C SER A 74 3.54 1.03 2.40
N ASN A 75 4.22 2.18 2.35
CA ASN A 75 4.39 3.07 3.49
C ASN A 75 3.05 3.60 4.00
N ASP A 76 2.20 4.07 3.09
CA ASP A 76 0.86 4.53 3.44
C ASP A 76 0.03 3.44 4.13
N LEU A 77 0.16 2.19 3.73
CA LEU A 77 -0.60 1.06 4.28
C LEU A 77 -0.01 0.56 5.60
N TYR A 78 1.29 0.25 5.65
CA TYR A 78 1.95 -0.29 6.84
C TYR A 78 2.01 0.70 8.01
N PHE A 79 1.87 2.00 7.75
CA PHE A 79 1.81 3.03 8.79
C PHE A 79 0.43 3.65 8.97
N SER A 80 -0.60 3.09 8.33
CA SER A 80 -2.00 3.43 8.59
C SER A 80 -2.44 2.97 9.98
N ASP A 81 -3.43 3.66 10.53
CA ASP A 81 -4.04 3.27 11.81
C ASP A 81 -4.75 1.92 11.67
N GLU A 82 -5.40 1.67 10.54
CA GLU A 82 -6.07 0.41 10.21
C GLU A 82 -5.11 -0.79 10.24
N TYR A 83 -3.89 -0.63 9.72
CA TYR A 83 -2.88 -1.68 9.82
C TYR A 83 -2.38 -1.85 11.26
N ARG A 84 -2.05 -0.75 11.96
CA ARG A 84 -1.56 -0.79 13.35
C ARG A 84 -2.58 -1.40 14.32
N GLU A 85 -3.87 -1.21 14.07
CA GLU A 85 -4.97 -1.84 14.79
C GLU A 85 -5.20 -3.32 14.40
N GLY A 86 -4.46 -3.83 13.40
CA GLY A 86 -4.55 -5.21 12.94
C GLY A 86 -5.82 -5.52 12.15
N LYS A 87 -6.45 -4.50 11.57
CA LYS A 87 -7.72 -4.58 10.82
C LYS A 87 -7.50 -4.85 9.33
N LEU A 88 -6.38 -4.38 8.79
CA LEU A 88 -6.02 -4.53 7.40
C LEU A 88 -5.30 -5.86 7.15
N LYS A 89 -5.75 -6.62 6.16
CA LYS A 89 -5.22 -7.94 5.81
C LYS A 89 -5.17 -8.18 4.32
N TRP A 90 -4.26 -9.05 3.89
CA TRP A 90 -4.25 -9.61 2.55
C TRP A 90 -4.47 -11.12 2.61
N GLU A 91 -5.43 -11.63 1.83
CA GLU A 91 -5.71 -13.08 1.78
C GLU A 91 -4.51 -13.91 1.31
N GLY A 92 -3.63 -13.32 0.48
CA GLY A 92 -2.40 -13.96 0.02
C GLY A 92 -1.22 -13.85 0.99
N GLY A 93 -1.39 -13.20 2.15
CA GLY A 93 -0.32 -12.98 3.11
C GLY A 93 0.10 -14.26 3.83
N ILE A 94 1.41 -14.42 4.09
CA ILE A 94 1.94 -15.58 4.84
C ILE A 94 1.45 -15.55 6.29
N THR A 95 1.20 -14.35 6.82
CA THR A 95 0.63 -14.13 8.15
C THR A 95 -0.48 -13.09 8.07
N ILE A 96 -1.25 -12.97 9.15
CA ILE A 96 -2.36 -12.01 9.24
C ILE A 96 -1.96 -10.54 9.08
N ALA A 97 -0.69 -10.20 9.35
CA ALA A 97 -0.15 -8.86 9.24
C ALA A 97 0.76 -8.69 8.01
N ASP A 98 0.77 -9.67 7.10
CA ASP A 98 1.52 -9.59 5.85
C ASP A 98 0.62 -9.08 4.73
N LEU A 99 0.93 -7.89 4.18
CA LEU A 99 0.21 -7.30 3.05
C LEU A 99 0.85 -7.68 1.69
N GLY A 100 1.96 -8.41 1.69
CA GLY A 100 2.68 -8.87 0.50
C GLY A 100 3.27 -7.73 -0.35
N LEU A 101 3.44 -6.55 0.23
CA LEU A 101 3.95 -5.37 -0.44
C LEU A 101 5.44 -5.18 -0.17
N PRO A 102 6.20 -4.56 -1.08
CA PRO A 102 7.62 -4.35 -0.87
C PRO A 102 7.85 -3.40 0.31
N VAL A 103 8.78 -3.75 1.20
CA VAL A 103 9.18 -2.93 2.34
C VAL A 103 10.59 -2.42 2.07
N SER A 104 10.79 -1.11 2.14
CA SER A 104 12.13 -0.53 1.98
C SER A 104 12.99 -0.78 3.22
N ASP A 105 14.31 -0.74 3.09
CA ASP A 105 15.24 -1.01 4.20
C ASP A 105 14.96 -0.10 5.42
N GLY A 106 14.63 1.17 5.17
CA GLY A 106 14.30 2.13 6.24
C GLY A 106 12.97 1.84 6.95
N MET A 107 12.11 1.00 6.38
CA MET A 107 10.83 0.58 6.99
C MET A 107 10.93 -0.78 7.69
N LEU A 108 11.92 -1.61 7.36
CA LEU A 108 11.95 -3.03 7.73
C LEU A 108 11.76 -3.27 9.23
N GLU A 109 12.50 -2.56 10.08
CA GLU A 109 12.45 -2.79 11.53
C GLU A 109 11.11 -2.37 12.12
N ASN A 110 10.61 -1.19 11.73
CA ASN A 110 9.31 -0.69 12.19
C ASN A 110 8.16 -1.62 11.77
N VAL A 111 8.19 -2.12 10.52
CA VAL A 111 7.15 -3.05 10.03
C VAL A 111 7.21 -4.37 10.78
N ARG A 112 8.41 -4.90 11.07
CA ARG A 112 8.59 -6.12 11.88
C ARG A 112 8.04 -5.94 13.29
N GLU A 113 8.34 -4.80 13.92
CA GLU A 113 7.86 -4.50 15.27
C GLU A 113 6.32 -4.43 15.31
N ILE A 114 5.70 -3.62 14.43
CA ILE A 114 4.24 -3.48 14.37
C ILE A 114 3.57 -4.83 14.09
N ARG A 115 4.12 -5.61 13.15
CA ARG A 115 3.62 -6.96 12.83
C ARG A 115 3.63 -7.89 14.04
N SER A 116 4.75 -7.92 14.78
CA SER A 116 4.85 -8.74 16.00
C SER A 116 3.81 -8.34 17.05
N GLN A 117 3.54 -7.03 17.21
CA GLN A 117 2.52 -6.52 18.13
C GLN A 117 1.11 -6.94 17.73
N ILE A 118 0.76 -6.87 16.44
CA ILE A 118 -0.54 -7.30 15.90
C ILE A 118 -0.75 -8.80 16.11
N GLU A 119 0.30 -9.60 15.85
CA GLU A 119 0.24 -11.04 16.04
C GLU A 119 0.05 -11.40 17.53
N ALA A 120 0.77 -10.74 18.43
CA ALA A 120 0.67 -10.96 19.87
C ALA A 120 -0.65 -10.48 20.49
N SER A 121 -1.28 -9.43 19.96
CA SER A 121 -2.58 -8.94 20.45
C SER A 121 -3.71 -9.90 20.10
N ARG A 122 -3.70 -10.50 18.91
CA ARG A 122 -4.71 -11.48 18.49
C ARG A 122 -4.65 -12.79 19.27
N HIS A 123 -3.47 -13.23 19.71
CA HIS A 123 -3.36 -14.45 20.54
C HIS A 123 -3.95 -14.27 21.95
N ARG A 124 -4.01 -13.03 22.46
CA ARG A 124 -4.57 -12.73 23.78
C ARG A 124 -6.09 -12.63 23.80
N GLY A 125 -6.72 -12.33 22.66
CA GLY A 125 -8.19 -12.25 22.53
C GLY A 125 -8.91 -13.59 22.37
N SER A 126 -8.18 -14.70 22.17
CA SER A 126 -8.77 -16.04 21.95
C SER A 126 -9.00 -16.83 23.25
N ASN A 127 -8.68 -16.26 24.42
CA ASN A 127 -8.77 -16.91 25.74
C ASN A 127 -9.84 -16.31 26.67
N SER A 128 -10.80 -15.56 26.12
CA SER A 128 -11.89 -14.90 26.85
C SER A 128 -13.24 -15.24 26.27
#